data_AF-A0A2E1KX18-F1
#
_entry.id   AF-A0A2E1KX18-F1
#
_cell.length_a   1.000
_cell.length_b   1.000
_cell.length_c   1.000
_cell.angle_alpha   90.00
_cell.angle_beta   90.00
_cell.angle_gamma   90.00
#
_symmetry.space_group_name_H-M   'P 1'
#
loop_
_entity.id
_entity.type
_entity.pdbx_description
1 polymer ?
#
loop_
_entity_poly.entity_id
_entity_poly.type
_entity_poly.pdbx_seq_one_letter_code
_entity_poly.pdbx_strand_id
1 'polypeptide(L)'
;MHSELKPSLSDCNKPLQNDRYFLGSHPSAETARSTDHKPHPKHVRTQANDLCDKHARSKGFALMLALGLMSFVLLLILSMSSFVQINANVANAHKDSTLAKQNALFALKLALGNLQNEMGPDRRISATAGILDEFPETETIDSVAQPHWTGVWNSEDTLDGNLVDQTTSSKRNSSDGKPSNFRQWLVSLPMSEKNPEELIEYAKTFNKTNPDAVQIVGDGTLGTTAETSDHVFVPRQVISQANNQENGYAYWVGDEGVKSKIAGDKKSSIQTNYETVLDANNAANPRLNAIEGFENTIDISEQVDKLLSFASAEVALSDAVENTDVLKNNFHSLSIYNKGLLIDVKNGGIKKDLSLLFTDDVLPMEYDDEPIFTYQG
;
A
#
# COMPACT_ATOMS: atom_id res chain seq x y z
N MET A 1 -8.68 -19.94 53.29
CA MET A 1 -8.81 -19.12 54.51
C MET A 1 -8.91 -17.68 54.02
N HIS A 2 -10.14 -17.17 53.89
CA HIS A 2 -10.76 -16.22 54.84
C HIS A 2 -9.98 -14.90 54.87
N SER A 3 -10.53 -13.70 54.74
CA SER A 3 -11.85 -13.09 54.48
C SER A 3 -11.56 -11.57 54.57
N GLU A 4 -12.18 -10.68 53.80
CA GLU A 4 -13.27 -9.76 54.19
C GLU A 4 -13.40 -8.75 53.00
N LEU A 5 -14.51 -8.57 52.26
CA LEU A 5 -15.85 -7.98 52.53
C LEU A 5 -15.73 -6.57 53.17
N LYS A 6 -16.30 -5.44 52.71
CA LYS A 6 -17.49 -5.03 51.90
C LYS A 6 -17.45 -3.45 51.86
N PRO A 7 -18.47 -2.67 51.44
CA PRO A 7 -19.34 -2.68 50.25
C PRO A 7 -19.44 -1.28 49.57
N SER A 8 -20.07 -1.17 48.38
CA SER A 8 -20.63 0.10 47.90
C SER A 8 -22.14 -0.05 47.63
N LEU A 9 -22.91 0.95 48.09
CA LEU A 9 -24.36 1.03 48.03
C LEU A 9 -24.81 1.96 46.88
N SER A 10 -25.79 1.47 46.14
CA SER A 10 -27.00 2.11 45.55
C SER A 10 -27.06 3.62 45.30
N ASP A 11 -27.50 3.98 44.08
CA ASP A 11 -28.61 4.92 43.73
C ASP A 11 -28.85 4.78 42.21
N CYS A 12 -30.00 4.36 41.66
CA CYS A 12 -31.38 4.87 41.70
C CYS A 12 -31.57 6.27 41.06
N ASN A 13 -31.70 6.33 39.72
CA ASN A 13 -32.67 7.20 39.01
C ASN A 13 -32.54 7.12 37.47
N LYS A 14 -33.61 6.70 36.78
CA LYS A 14 -33.85 7.01 35.36
C LYS A 14 -35.30 7.51 35.24
N PRO A 15 -35.57 8.71 34.71
CA PRO A 15 -36.92 9.19 34.49
C PRO A 15 -37.47 8.81 33.12
N LEU A 16 -38.79 8.73 33.11
CA LEU A 16 -39.71 8.37 32.04
C LEU A 16 -39.70 9.38 30.87
N GLN A 17 -39.61 8.87 29.64
CA GLN A 17 -40.05 9.57 28.43
C GLN A 17 -41.58 9.54 28.35
N ASN A 18 -42.18 10.70 28.13
CA ASN A 18 -43.62 10.83 27.87
C ASN A 18 -43.77 11.83 26.71
N ASP A 19 -43.78 11.32 25.48
CA ASP A 19 -44.06 12.11 24.28
C ASP A 19 -45.51 11.95 23.85
N ARG A 20 -46.13 13.12 23.67
CA ARG A 20 -47.52 13.34 23.28
C ARG A 20 -47.65 13.13 21.76
N TYR A 21 -48.71 12.43 21.35
CA TYR A 21 -49.33 12.63 20.05
C TYR A 21 -50.69 13.32 20.25
N PHE A 22 -50.87 14.46 19.58
CA PHE A 22 -52.12 15.21 19.51
C PHE A 22 -52.45 15.38 18.02
N LEU A 23 -53.61 14.91 17.57
CA LEU A 23 -54.23 15.31 16.31
C LEU A 23 -55.75 15.12 16.37
N GLY A 24 -56.47 16.24 16.22
CA GLY A 24 -57.71 16.39 15.44
C GLY A 24 -59.01 15.73 15.91
N SER A 25 -60.00 16.55 16.27
CA SER A 25 -61.24 16.80 15.48
C SER A 25 -62.43 17.27 16.36
N HIS A 26 -63.08 18.35 15.91
CA HIS A 26 -64.46 18.79 16.25
C HIS A 26 -65.47 18.07 15.32
N PRO A 27 -66.83 18.26 15.36
CA PRO A 27 -67.69 19.19 16.14
C PRO A 27 -69.05 18.62 16.68
N SER A 28 -69.86 19.52 17.30
CA SER A 28 -71.35 19.54 17.40
C SER A 28 -72.01 18.62 18.46
N ALA A 29 -73.10 18.93 19.19
CA ALA A 29 -74.15 19.97 19.16
C ALA A 29 -74.90 20.06 20.52
N GLU A 30 -75.77 21.09 20.67
CA GLU A 30 -77.08 21.09 21.38
C GLU A 30 -77.14 20.92 22.93
N THR A 31 -78.01 21.52 23.74
CA THR A 31 -79.00 22.63 23.68
C THR A 31 -79.59 22.89 25.08
N ALA A 32 -79.86 24.16 25.36
CA ALA A 32 -80.91 24.78 26.22
C ALA A 32 -80.98 24.67 27.76
N ARG A 33 -81.47 25.82 28.29
CA ARG A 33 -82.48 26.01 29.37
C ARG A 33 -81.89 26.26 30.78
N SER A 34 -82.30 27.21 31.62
CA SER A 34 -83.29 28.30 31.65
C SER A 34 -83.21 28.98 33.03
N THR A 35 -83.47 30.31 33.10
CA THR A 35 -84.05 31.13 34.22
C THR A 35 -83.33 31.11 35.60
N ASP A 36 -83.13 32.20 36.35
CA ASP A 36 -84.15 33.16 36.81
C ASP A 36 -83.56 34.39 37.58
N HIS A 37 -84.39 35.44 37.65
CA HIS A 37 -84.55 36.64 38.50
C HIS A 37 -83.48 37.33 39.42
N LYS A 38 -83.59 38.69 39.38
CA LYS A 38 -83.01 39.83 40.16
C LYS A 38 -83.50 39.95 41.64
N PRO A 39 -83.23 41.02 42.45
CA PRO A 39 -82.14 42.05 42.55
C PRO A 39 -81.57 42.33 44.00
N HIS A 40 -80.50 43.14 44.08
CA HIS A 40 -79.97 44.09 45.13
C HIS A 40 -80.66 44.25 46.53
N PRO A 41 -79.95 44.65 47.63
CA PRO A 41 -79.11 45.86 47.69
C PRO A 41 -77.89 45.96 48.67
N LYS A 42 -77.01 46.90 48.29
CA LYS A 42 -76.16 47.84 49.07
C LYS A 42 -75.82 47.52 50.55
N HIS A 43 -74.53 47.38 50.82
CA HIS A 43 -73.91 48.01 51.98
C HIS A 43 -72.62 48.75 51.58
N VAL A 44 -72.62 50.04 51.88
CA VAL A 44 -71.47 50.94 51.87
C VAL A 44 -70.66 50.68 53.15
N ARG A 45 -69.38 50.37 53.02
CA ARG A 45 -68.32 50.66 54.01
C ARG A 45 -67.01 50.85 53.25
N THR A 46 -66.66 52.10 52.98
CA THR A 46 -65.64 52.89 53.69
C THR A 46 -64.24 52.26 53.64
N GLN A 47 -63.43 52.83 52.74
CA GLN A 47 -61.99 53.08 52.80
C GLN A 47 -61.12 52.13 53.65
N ALA A 48 -60.18 51.46 52.99
CA ALA A 48 -58.76 51.63 53.28
C ALA A 48 -57.92 50.94 52.19
N ASN A 49 -57.05 51.71 51.56
CA ASN A 49 -55.73 51.33 51.03
C ASN A 49 -55.58 49.92 50.45
N ASP A 50 -55.66 49.81 49.12
CA ASP A 50 -55.00 48.74 48.38
C ASP A 50 -54.39 49.28 47.09
N LEU A 51 -53.37 50.13 47.27
CA LEU A 51 -52.27 50.24 46.31
C LEU A 51 -51.24 49.17 46.67
N CYS A 52 -51.65 47.90 46.62
CA CYS A 52 -50.75 46.76 46.75
C CYS A 52 -50.48 46.18 45.36
N ASP A 53 -49.31 46.51 44.82
CA ASP A 53 -48.44 45.64 44.03
C ASP A 53 -49.08 44.78 42.90
N LYS A 54 -49.62 45.43 41.86
CA LYS A 54 -49.81 44.79 40.55
C LYS A 54 -48.51 44.76 39.72
N HIS A 55 -47.39 44.28 40.28
CA HIS A 55 -46.16 44.01 39.51
C HIS A 55 -45.47 42.68 39.87
N ALA A 56 -46.20 41.73 40.45
CA ALA A 56 -45.64 40.46 40.92
C ALA A 56 -46.03 39.21 40.08
N ARG A 57 -46.24 39.34 38.76
CA ARG A 57 -46.50 38.16 37.89
C ARG A 57 -45.68 38.05 36.59
N SER A 58 -44.76 38.98 36.28
CA SER A 58 -43.92 38.90 35.07
C SER A 58 -42.45 38.53 35.31
N LYS A 59 -41.98 38.49 36.57
CA LYS A 59 -40.56 38.30 36.89
C LYS A 59 -40.03 36.88 36.60
N GLY A 60 -40.88 35.85 36.64
CA GLY A 60 -40.49 34.47 36.31
C GLY A 60 -40.45 34.16 34.80
N PHE A 61 -41.38 34.74 34.02
CA PHE A 61 -41.47 34.50 32.58
C PHE A 61 -40.33 35.16 31.80
N ALA A 62 -39.97 36.40 32.16
CA ALA A 62 -38.81 37.08 31.59
C ALA A 62 -37.49 36.32 31.88
N LEU A 63 -37.38 35.71 33.07
CA LEU A 63 -36.22 34.91 33.43
C LEU A 63 -36.16 33.59 32.64
N MET A 64 -37.29 32.90 32.42
CA MET A 64 -37.33 31.71 31.56
C MET A 64 -37.00 32.03 30.10
N LEU A 65 -37.50 33.15 29.57
CA LEU A 65 -37.14 33.62 28.22
C LEU A 65 -35.66 33.98 28.12
N ALA A 66 -35.10 34.63 29.15
CA ALA A 66 -33.67 34.96 29.18
C ALA A 66 -32.79 33.70 29.31
N LEU A 67 -33.17 32.73 30.15
CA LEU A 67 -32.48 31.44 30.27
C LEU A 67 -32.58 30.61 29.00
N GLY A 68 -33.75 30.56 28.37
CA GLY A 68 -33.95 29.89 27.09
C GLY A 68 -33.13 30.53 25.96
N LEU A 69 -33.07 31.87 25.91
CA LEU A 69 -32.29 32.59 24.92
C LEU A 69 -30.77 32.45 25.17
N MET A 70 -30.32 32.51 26.42
CA MET A 70 -28.91 32.24 26.76
C MET A 70 -28.52 30.79 26.48
N SER A 71 -29.38 29.82 26.80
CA SER A 71 -29.13 28.40 26.51
C SER A 71 -29.10 28.14 25.01
N PHE A 72 -29.99 28.75 24.24
CA PHE A 72 -29.99 28.66 22.79
C PHE A 72 -28.74 29.28 22.17
N VAL A 73 -28.33 30.46 22.63
CA VAL A 73 -27.09 31.12 22.18
C VAL A 73 -25.86 30.28 22.54
N LEU A 74 -25.83 29.68 23.74
CA LEU A 74 -24.74 28.80 24.15
C LEU A 74 -24.64 27.56 23.25
N LEU A 75 -25.77 26.90 22.96
CA LEU A 75 -25.82 25.76 22.05
C LEU A 75 -25.37 26.13 20.64
N LEU A 76 -25.74 27.33 20.16
CA LEU A 76 -25.33 27.82 18.85
C LEU A 76 -23.81 28.03 18.79
N ILE A 77 -23.23 28.65 19.83
CA ILE A 77 -21.77 28.86 19.91
C ILE A 77 -21.03 27.53 19.99
N LEU A 78 -21.52 26.57 20.79
CA LEU A 78 -20.94 25.23 20.88
C LEU A 78 -21.01 24.49 19.54
N SER A 79 -22.16 24.53 18.86
CA SER A 79 -22.34 23.93 17.54
C SER A 79 -21.39 24.53 16.51
N MET A 80 -21.29 25.86 16.45
CA MET A 80 -20.39 26.54 15.53
C MET A 80 -18.91 26.26 15.85
N SER A 81 -18.55 26.22 17.14
CA SER A 81 -17.20 25.87 17.58
C SER A 81 -16.82 24.45 17.19
N SER A 82 -17.70 23.47 17.45
CA SER A 82 -17.49 22.07 17.04
C SER A 82 -17.39 21.93 15.52
N PHE A 83 -18.23 22.64 14.77
CA PHE A 83 -18.16 22.64 13.31
C PHE A 83 -16.83 23.18 12.79
N VAL A 84 -16.34 24.30 13.35
CA VAL A 84 -15.03 24.87 12.96
C VAL A 84 -13.90 23.91 13.31
N GLN A 85 -13.92 23.28 14.49
CA GLN A 85 -12.90 22.31 14.90
C GLN A 85 -12.85 21.09 13.99
N ILE A 86 -14.02 20.52 13.62
CA ILE A 86 -14.09 19.37 12.71
C ILE A 86 -13.55 19.76 11.33
N ASN A 87 -13.97 20.91 10.79
CA ASN A 87 -13.46 21.37 9.49
C ASN A 87 -11.95 21.64 9.51
N ALA A 88 -11.42 22.17 10.61
CA ALA A 88 -9.98 22.37 10.76
C ALA A 88 -9.23 21.02 10.77
N ASN A 89 -9.73 20.03 11.49
CA ASN A 89 -9.13 18.70 11.53
C ASN A 89 -9.19 18.00 10.16
N VAL A 90 -10.31 18.10 9.45
CA VAL A 90 -10.46 17.57 8.08
C VAL A 90 -9.52 18.28 7.10
N ALA A 91 -9.40 19.61 7.18
CA ALA A 91 -8.48 20.37 6.34
C ALA A 91 -7.01 20.00 6.60
N ASN A 92 -6.63 19.79 7.86
CA ASN A 92 -5.29 19.32 8.22
C ASN A 92 -5.04 17.91 7.68
N ALA A 93 -5.99 16.98 7.84
CA ALA A 93 -5.87 15.63 7.29
C ALA A 93 -5.74 15.64 5.75
N HIS A 94 -6.47 16.51 5.05
CA HIS A 94 -6.32 16.69 3.61
C HIS A 94 -4.96 17.27 3.21
N LYS A 95 -4.44 18.23 3.99
CA LYS A 95 -3.11 18.80 3.79
C LYS A 95 -2.04 17.72 3.95
N ASP A 96 -2.10 16.94 5.02
CA ASP A 96 -1.13 15.88 5.33
C ASP A 96 -1.19 14.77 4.26
N SER A 97 -2.39 14.37 3.83
CA SER A 97 -2.56 13.40 2.73
C SER A 97 -1.98 13.92 1.41
N THR A 98 -2.17 15.21 1.10
CA THR A 98 -1.61 15.82 -0.11
C THR A 98 -0.09 15.87 -0.05
N LEU A 99 0.46 16.20 1.10
CA LEU A 99 1.90 16.22 1.33
C LEU A 99 2.52 14.82 1.22
N ALA A 100 1.89 13.81 1.83
CA ALA A 100 2.33 12.42 1.70
C ALA A 100 2.33 11.94 0.24
N LYS A 101 1.28 12.29 -0.53
CA LYS A 101 1.22 12.00 -1.97
C LYS A 101 2.31 12.70 -2.77
N GLN A 102 2.63 13.96 -2.44
CA GLN A 102 3.72 14.69 -3.08
C GLN A 102 5.08 14.07 -2.78
N ASN A 103 5.32 13.68 -1.53
CA ASN A 103 6.55 12.98 -1.13
C ASN A 103 6.67 11.62 -1.82
N ALA A 104 5.58 10.86 -1.92
CA ALA A 104 5.55 9.58 -2.63
C ALA A 104 5.82 9.76 -4.13
N LEU A 105 5.23 10.78 -4.77
CA LEU A 105 5.51 11.10 -6.18
C LEU A 105 6.97 11.53 -6.39
N PHE A 106 7.55 12.28 -5.46
CA PHE A 106 8.96 12.61 -5.48
C PHE A 106 9.84 11.35 -5.35
N ALA A 107 9.51 10.48 -4.39
CA ALA A 107 10.17 9.18 -4.20
C ALA A 107 10.14 8.34 -5.48
N LEU A 108 8.98 8.25 -6.13
CA LEU A 108 8.79 7.51 -7.38
C LEU A 108 9.66 8.07 -8.51
N LYS A 109 9.73 9.39 -8.67
CA LYS A 109 10.59 10.03 -9.67
C LYS A 109 12.07 9.76 -9.41
N LEU A 110 12.49 9.80 -8.15
CA LEU A 110 13.85 9.49 -7.76
C LEU A 110 14.17 8.01 -7.99
N ALA A 111 13.27 7.11 -7.59
CA ALA A 111 13.40 5.67 -7.81
C ALA A 111 13.54 5.35 -9.29
N LEU A 112 12.71 5.97 -10.15
CA LEU A 112 12.80 5.81 -11.59
C LEU A 112 14.13 6.34 -12.15
N GLY A 113 14.58 7.50 -11.69
CA GLY A 113 15.88 8.06 -12.08
C GLY A 113 17.04 7.15 -11.70
N ASN A 114 17.03 6.63 -10.46
CA ASN A 114 18.05 5.71 -9.98
C ASN A 114 18.00 4.38 -10.73
N LEU A 115 16.81 3.83 -10.97
CA LEU A 115 16.63 2.63 -11.79
C LEU A 115 17.17 2.84 -13.20
N GLN A 116 16.85 3.95 -13.88
CA GLN A 116 17.35 4.23 -15.22
C GLN A 116 18.86 4.45 -15.26
N ASN A 117 19.43 5.11 -14.25
CA ASN A 117 20.87 5.33 -14.17
C ASN A 117 21.63 4.02 -13.94
N GLU A 118 21.11 3.17 -13.05
CA GLU A 118 21.77 1.94 -12.62
C GLU A 118 21.52 0.77 -13.58
N MET A 119 20.29 0.57 -14.05
CA MET A 119 19.85 -0.55 -14.92
C MET A 119 19.71 -0.16 -16.40
N GLY A 120 19.99 1.09 -16.78
CA GLY A 120 19.87 1.55 -18.17
C GLY A 120 20.80 0.84 -19.16
N PRO A 121 22.10 0.62 -18.84
CA PRO A 121 23.00 -0.11 -19.73
C PRO A 121 22.66 -1.61 -19.83
N ASP A 122 22.80 -2.20 -21.02
CA ASP A 122 22.49 -3.62 -21.29
C ASP A 122 23.39 -4.65 -20.56
N ARG A 123 24.41 -4.19 -19.84
CA ARG A 123 25.37 -5.03 -19.09
C ARG A 123 25.12 -5.00 -17.59
N ARG A 124 23.85 -4.89 -17.21
CA ARG A 124 23.41 -4.78 -15.82
C ARG A 124 22.65 -6.03 -15.44
N ILE A 125 22.95 -6.52 -14.24
CA ILE A 125 22.31 -7.69 -13.65
C ILE A 125 21.59 -7.19 -12.39
N SER A 126 20.32 -7.50 -12.26
CA SER A 126 19.58 -7.36 -11.00
C SER A 126 19.55 -8.70 -10.27
N ALA A 127 19.53 -8.63 -8.96
CA ALA A 127 19.35 -9.77 -8.06
C ALA A 127 18.79 -9.29 -6.72
N THR A 128 18.10 -10.16 -6.02
CA THR A 128 17.60 -9.89 -4.69
C THR A 128 18.72 -10.09 -3.65
N ALA A 129 18.66 -9.34 -2.55
CA ALA A 129 19.60 -9.47 -1.43
C ALA A 129 19.63 -10.86 -0.79
N GLY A 130 18.61 -11.70 -1.04
CA GLY A 130 18.62 -13.12 -0.70
C GLY A 130 19.80 -13.91 -1.27
N ILE A 131 20.49 -13.42 -2.32
CA ILE A 131 21.75 -14.03 -2.79
C ILE A 131 22.88 -13.99 -1.75
N LEU A 132 22.74 -13.15 -0.71
CA LEU A 132 23.71 -12.97 0.36
C LEU A 132 23.50 -13.93 1.54
N ASP A 133 22.58 -14.89 1.39
CA ASP A 133 22.32 -15.95 2.34
C ASP A 133 23.62 -16.70 2.69
N GLU A 134 23.79 -16.99 3.97
CA GLU A 134 24.92 -17.74 4.48
C GLU A 134 24.74 -19.25 4.28
N PHE A 135 23.49 -19.74 4.27
CA PHE A 135 23.15 -21.16 4.18
C PHE A 135 22.18 -21.45 3.03
N PRO A 136 22.64 -21.35 1.77
CA PRO A 136 21.80 -21.51 0.57
C PRO A 136 21.22 -22.92 0.39
N GLU A 137 21.67 -23.89 1.19
CA GLU A 137 21.14 -25.26 1.20
C GLU A 137 19.80 -25.37 1.96
N THR A 138 19.38 -24.30 2.64
CA THR A 138 18.12 -24.23 3.38
C THR A 138 17.07 -23.41 2.64
N GLU A 139 15.79 -23.73 2.82
CA GLU A 139 14.70 -22.98 2.18
C GLU A 139 14.53 -21.58 2.77
N THR A 140 14.97 -21.38 4.01
CA THR A 140 14.87 -20.10 4.72
C THR A 140 16.14 -19.28 4.50
N ILE A 141 15.98 -18.03 4.06
CA ILE A 141 17.11 -17.11 3.93
C ILE A 141 17.60 -16.72 5.33
N ASP A 142 18.85 -17.06 5.65
CA ASP A 142 19.47 -16.72 6.94
C ASP A 142 20.47 -15.57 6.79
N SER A 143 20.78 -14.90 7.90
CA SER A 143 21.78 -13.82 7.97
C SER A 143 21.53 -12.60 7.05
N VAL A 144 20.32 -12.45 6.50
CA VAL A 144 19.92 -11.29 5.68
C VAL A 144 18.62 -10.68 6.23
N ALA A 145 18.72 -9.48 6.83
CA ALA A 145 17.54 -8.82 7.40
C ALA A 145 16.53 -8.31 6.35
N GLN A 146 16.96 -8.01 5.13
CA GLN A 146 16.11 -7.51 4.04
C GLN A 146 16.34 -8.29 2.73
N PRO A 147 15.88 -9.54 2.63
CA PRO A 147 16.20 -10.42 1.49
C PRO A 147 15.61 -9.96 0.16
N HIS A 148 14.50 -9.23 0.18
CA HIS A 148 13.79 -8.80 -1.03
C HIS A 148 14.24 -7.43 -1.58
N TRP A 149 15.33 -6.86 -1.06
CA TRP A 149 15.93 -5.67 -1.68
C TRP A 149 16.57 -6.01 -3.02
N THR A 150 16.27 -5.23 -4.05
CA THR A 150 16.87 -5.42 -5.37
C THR A 150 18.18 -4.67 -5.46
N GLY A 151 19.26 -5.36 -5.78
CA GLY A 151 20.55 -4.74 -6.06
C GLY A 151 20.82 -4.63 -7.56
N VAL A 152 21.88 -3.92 -7.89
CA VAL A 152 22.42 -3.83 -9.26
C VAL A 152 23.87 -4.25 -9.25
N TRP A 153 24.21 -5.12 -10.19
CA TRP A 153 25.55 -5.63 -10.43
C TRP A 153 25.98 -5.36 -11.88
N ASN A 154 27.29 -5.25 -12.07
CA ASN A 154 27.92 -5.28 -13.38
C ASN A 154 28.17 -6.73 -13.81
N SER A 155 28.04 -7.00 -15.12
CA SER A 155 28.61 -8.22 -15.68
C SER A 155 30.13 -8.16 -15.65
N GLU A 156 30.75 -9.20 -15.09
CA GLU A 156 32.20 -9.38 -15.10
C GLU A 156 32.67 -10.02 -16.41
N ASP A 157 33.82 -9.61 -16.94
CA ASP A 157 34.52 -10.36 -17.99
C ASP A 157 35.68 -11.11 -17.34
N THR A 158 35.47 -12.39 -17.05
CA THR A 158 36.46 -13.26 -16.41
C THR A 158 37.68 -13.56 -17.30
N LEU A 159 37.71 -13.06 -18.54
CA LEU A 159 38.79 -13.24 -19.50
C LEU A 159 39.87 -12.14 -19.44
N ASP A 160 39.77 -11.18 -18.51
CA ASP A 160 40.80 -10.18 -18.21
C ASP A 160 42.06 -10.86 -17.61
N GLY A 161 42.82 -11.49 -18.49
CA GLY A 161 44.06 -12.21 -18.18
C GLY A 161 44.60 -13.07 -19.33
N ASN A 162 43.74 -13.54 -20.24
CA ASN A 162 44.13 -14.29 -21.43
C ASN A 162 43.78 -13.50 -22.69
N LEU A 163 44.66 -12.56 -23.03
CA LEU A 163 44.60 -11.79 -24.28
C LEU A 163 44.80 -12.73 -25.48
N VAL A 164 43.72 -13.25 -26.05
CA VAL A 164 43.71 -13.46 -27.50
C VAL A 164 43.44 -12.07 -28.10
N ASP A 165 44.35 -11.62 -28.96
CA ASP A 165 44.37 -10.30 -29.60
C ASP A 165 43.11 -10.08 -30.45
N GLN A 166 41.98 -9.77 -29.81
CA GLN A 166 40.79 -9.27 -30.48
C GLN A 166 40.90 -7.76 -30.56
N THR A 167 40.86 -7.23 -31.77
CA THR A 167 40.86 -5.81 -32.12
C THR A 167 39.51 -5.14 -31.83
N THR A 168 38.95 -5.36 -30.65
CA THR A 168 37.72 -4.72 -30.16
C THR A 168 38.07 -3.75 -29.03
N SER A 169 37.98 -2.45 -29.33
CA SER A 169 37.90 -1.33 -28.37
C SER A 169 38.90 -1.33 -27.20
N SER A 170 39.92 -0.47 -27.29
CA SER A 170 40.92 -0.19 -26.25
C SER A 170 40.41 0.53 -24.99
N LYS A 171 39.10 0.54 -24.75
CA LYS A 171 38.49 0.99 -23.48
C LYS A 171 37.86 -0.20 -22.75
N ARG A 172 38.69 -1.21 -22.49
CA ARG A 172 38.29 -2.53 -22.00
C ARG A 172 38.46 -2.72 -20.49
N ASN A 173 38.78 -1.66 -19.74
CA ASN A 173 38.93 -1.75 -18.30
C ASN A 173 37.63 -1.32 -17.61
N SER A 174 36.90 -2.28 -17.04
CA SER A 174 35.96 -2.02 -15.93
C SER A 174 36.67 -2.17 -14.57
N SER A 175 37.97 -1.91 -14.52
CA SER A 175 38.82 -2.07 -13.34
C SER A 175 39.36 -0.72 -12.84
N ASP A 176 38.47 0.14 -12.37
CA ASP A 176 38.81 1.34 -11.58
C ASP A 176 39.02 1.02 -10.08
N GLY A 177 39.40 -0.21 -9.73
CA GLY A 177 39.86 -0.56 -8.37
C GLY A 177 38.79 -0.50 -7.26
N LYS A 178 37.57 -1.01 -7.51
CA LYS A 178 36.50 -1.17 -6.51
C LYS A 178 36.09 -2.66 -6.40
N PRO A 179 35.56 -3.13 -5.25
CA PRO A 179 35.23 -4.55 -5.04
C PRO A 179 34.28 -5.05 -6.13
N SER A 180 34.57 -6.25 -6.63
CA SER A 180 33.99 -6.86 -7.82
C SER A 180 32.46 -6.78 -7.86
N ASN A 181 31.94 -6.19 -8.93
CA ASN A 181 30.59 -6.37 -9.48
C ASN A 181 29.38 -5.73 -8.79
N PHE A 182 29.34 -5.36 -7.50
CA PHE A 182 28.16 -4.71 -6.88
C PHE A 182 28.16 -3.18 -7.03
N ARG A 183 27.02 -2.58 -7.40
CA ARG A 183 26.86 -1.12 -7.55
C ARG A 183 26.06 -0.51 -6.41
N GLN A 184 24.78 -0.84 -6.30
CA GLN A 184 23.85 -0.18 -5.39
C GLN A 184 22.57 -0.98 -5.18
N TRP A 185 21.94 -0.84 -4.01
CA TRP A 185 20.56 -1.26 -3.76
C TRP A 185 19.56 -0.24 -4.31
N LEU A 186 18.55 -0.69 -5.03
CA LEU A 186 17.45 0.13 -5.57
C LEU A 186 16.40 0.46 -4.48
N VAL A 187 16.87 0.99 -3.35
CA VAL A 187 16.06 1.45 -2.22
C VAL A 187 16.48 2.87 -1.82
N SER A 188 15.68 3.52 -0.99
CA SER A 188 15.98 4.86 -0.49
C SER A 188 17.12 4.83 0.53
N LEU A 189 18.36 4.93 0.04
CA LEU A 189 19.57 4.95 0.87
C LEU A 189 19.94 6.37 1.31
N PRO A 190 20.56 6.53 2.49
CA PRO A 190 21.13 7.80 2.90
C PRO A 190 22.19 8.26 1.91
N MET A 191 22.19 9.54 1.58
CA MET A 191 23.04 10.16 0.54
C MET A 191 24.54 10.21 0.90
N SER A 192 24.93 9.62 2.03
CA SER A 192 26.34 9.43 2.36
C SER A 192 26.94 8.43 1.38
N GLU A 193 28.06 8.78 0.76
CA GLU A 193 28.86 7.83 -0.02
C GLU A 193 29.26 6.68 0.91
N LYS A 194 28.62 5.53 0.72
CA LYS A 194 28.99 4.27 1.38
C LYS A 194 29.78 3.44 0.39
N ASN A 195 30.81 2.78 0.87
CA ASN A 195 31.54 1.83 0.04
C ASN A 195 30.62 0.65 -0.34
N PRO A 196 30.82 -0.02 -1.50
CA PRO A 196 29.96 -1.12 -1.91
C PRO A 196 29.84 -2.26 -0.88
N GLU A 197 30.93 -2.59 -0.17
CA GLU A 197 30.94 -3.57 0.92
C GLU A 197 30.04 -3.14 2.10
N GLU A 198 30.08 -1.87 2.48
CA GLU A 198 29.22 -1.32 3.53
C GLU A 198 27.74 -1.32 3.11
N LEU A 199 27.46 -1.13 1.82
CA LEU A 199 26.10 -1.22 1.29
C LEU A 199 25.57 -2.65 1.33
N ILE A 200 26.39 -3.64 0.99
CA ILE A 200 26.02 -5.07 1.10
C ILE A 200 25.70 -5.41 2.57
N GLU A 201 26.58 -5.02 3.49
CA GLU A 201 26.36 -5.24 4.93
C GLU A 201 25.14 -4.50 5.48
N TYR A 202 24.82 -3.35 4.89
CA TYR A 202 23.63 -2.59 5.26
C TYR A 202 22.33 -3.36 4.99
N ALA A 203 22.24 -4.13 3.90
CA ALA A 203 21.07 -4.98 3.64
C ALA A 203 20.94 -6.16 4.62
N LYS A 204 22.08 -6.65 5.14
CA LYS A 204 22.10 -7.72 6.16
C LYS A 204 21.65 -7.24 7.54
N THR A 205 21.96 -5.98 7.88
CA THR A 205 21.79 -5.45 9.24
C THR A 205 20.55 -4.56 9.41
N PHE A 206 20.07 -3.90 8.35
CA PHE A 206 18.93 -2.99 8.41
C PHE A 206 17.63 -3.74 8.68
N ASN A 207 16.89 -3.34 9.72
CA ASN A 207 15.66 -4.01 10.11
C ASN A 207 14.64 -3.02 10.72
N LYS A 208 13.45 -3.53 11.07
CA LYS A 208 12.33 -2.75 11.63
C LYS A 208 12.62 -1.98 12.92
N THR A 209 13.68 -2.32 13.66
CA THR A 209 14.04 -1.62 14.91
C THR A 209 14.71 -0.28 14.67
N ASN A 210 15.12 0.01 13.42
CA ASN A 210 15.70 1.29 13.07
C ASN A 210 14.63 2.40 13.18
N PRO A 211 14.92 3.55 13.82
CA PRO A 211 13.94 4.63 13.99
C PRO A 211 13.45 5.23 12.65
N ASP A 212 14.25 5.11 11.59
CA ASP A 212 13.91 5.58 10.24
C ASP A 212 13.39 4.43 9.35
N ALA A 213 13.06 3.25 9.90
CA ALA A 213 12.46 2.18 9.12
C ALA A 213 11.03 2.52 8.70
N VAL A 214 10.78 2.46 7.40
CA VAL A 214 9.44 2.56 6.80
C VAL A 214 9.10 1.23 6.14
N GLN A 215 7.97 0.67 6.54
CA GLN A 215 7.41 -0.54 5.94
C GLN A 215 6.75 -0.19 4.61
N ILE A 216 7.25 -0.75 3.51
CA ILE A 216 6.71 -0.56 2.16
C ILE A 216 5.82 -1.74 1.78
N VAL A 217 6.24 -2.94 2.15
CA VAL A 217 5.50 -4.19 1.95
C VAL A 217 5.24 -4.80 3.32
N GLY A 218 3.98 -5.17 3.57
CA GLY A 218 3.53 -5.67 4.87
C GLY A 218 2.35 -6.61 4.78
N ASP A 219 1.74 -6.92 5.92
CA ASP A 219 0.58 -7.81 6.04
C ASP A 219 -0.54 -7.53 5.04
N GLY A 220 -0.80 -6.26 4.72
CA GLY A 220 -1.84 -5.89 3.73
C GLY A 220 -1.53 -6.37 2.30
N THR A 221 -0.25 -6.62 1.98
CA THR A 221 0.22 -7.14 0.69
C THR A 221 0.58 -8.62 0.77
N LEU A 222 1.18 -9.05 1.88
CA LEU A 222 1.73 -10.40 2.07
C LEU A 222 0.72 -11.38 2.69
N GLY A 223 -0.41 -10.90 3.21
CA GLY A 223 -1.33 -11.71 4.00
C GLY A 223 -0.93 -11.75 5.47
N THR A 224 -1.81 -12.30 6.32
CA THR A 224 -1.62 -12.29 7.77
C THR A 224 -0.68 -13.38 8.29
N THR A 225 -0.23 -14.29 7.42
CA THR A 225 0.66 -15.42 7.75
C THR A 225 2.10 -15.16 7.38
N ALA A 226 2.42 -13.98 6.85
CA ALA A 226 3.76 -13.64 6.38
C ALA A 226 4.75 -13.47 7.54
N GLU A 227 5.96 -13.97 7.35
CA GLU A 227 7.02 -13.83 8.34
C GLU A 227 7.58 -12.40 8.35
N THR A 228 8.23 -12.02 9.45
CA THR A 228 8.87 -10.69 9.53
C THR A 228 9.98 -10.51 8.49
N SER A 229 10.59 -11.60 8.00
CA SER A 229 11.61 -11.59 6.93
C SER A 229 11.04 -11.21 5.55
N ASP A 230 9.78 -11.54 5.28
CA ASP A 230 9.12 -11.26 4.00
C ASP A 230 8.74 -9.78 3.88
N HIS A 231 8.68 -9.08 5.01
CA HIS A 231 8.38 -7.66 5.08
C HIS A 231 9.52 -6.82 4.53
N VAL A 232 9.17 -5.85 3.67
CA VAL A 232 10.15 -4.92 3.10
C VAL A 232 10.13 -3.63 3.89
N PHE A 233 11.20 -3.40 4.65
CA PHE A 233 11.51 -2.16 5.32
C PHE A 233 12.60 -1.42 4.54
N VAL A 234 12.47 -0.10 4.45
CA VAL A 234 13.49 0.76 3.83
C VAL A 234 13.79 1.97 4.70
N PRO A 235 14.98 2.58 4.57
CA PRO A 235 15.33 3.77 5.33
C PRO A 235 14.60 4.99 4.78
N ARG A 236 13.91 5.72 5.66
CA ARG A 236 13.30 7.01 5.38
C ARG A 236 14.36 8.08 5.14
N GLN A 237 14.18 8.86 4.08
CA GLN A 237 15.04 9.99 3.74
C GLN A 237 14.30 11.30 4.00
N VAL A 238 14.90 12.20 4.77
CA VAL A 238 14.30 13.49 5.14
C VAL A 238 14.55 14.52 4.03
N ILE A 239 13.50 15.20 3.56
CA ILE A 239 13.56 16.26 2.53
C ILE A 239 13.78 17.62 3.20
N SER A 240 13.04 17.88 4.28
CA SER A 240 13.08 19.15 4.99
C SER A 240 12.65 18.95 6.43
N GLN A 241 13.37 19.61 7.34
CA GLN A 241 12.97 19.79 8.73
C GLN A 241 12.55 21.25 8.89
N ALA A 242 11.30 21.56 8.57
CA ALA A 242 10.71 22.87 8.84
C ALA A 242 9.72 22.73 10.00
N ASN A 243 9.86 23.57 11.04
CA ASN A 243 8.92 23.68 12.16
C ASN A 243 8.64 22.35 12.92
N ASN A 244 9.67 21.54 13.24
CA ASN A 244 9.52 20.25 13.94
C ASN A 244 8.61 19.23 13.22
N GLN A 245 8.22 19.47 11.97
CA GLN A 245 7.57 18.48 11.12
C GLN A 245 8.61 17.92 10.16
N GLU A 246 8.92 16.65 10.31
CA GLU A 246 9.83 15.94 9.42
C GLU A 246 9.06 15.43 8.21
N ASN A 247 9.39 15.98 7.05
CA ASN A 247 8.89 15.46 5.78
C ASN A 247 9.96 14.56 5.17
N GLY A 248 9.57 13.34 4.83
CA GLY A 248 10.47 12.38 4.20
C GLY A 248 9.82 11.58 3.10
N TYR A 249 10.66 10.85 2.39
CA TYR A 249 10.29 9.88 1.38
C TYR A 249 11.02 8.57 1.62
N ALA A 250 10.45 7.49 1.12
CA ALA A 250 11.12 6.20 1.06
C ALA A 250 10.61 5.45 -0.16
N TYR A 251 11.45 4.60 -0.74
CA TYR A 251 11.06 3.79 -1.89
C TYR A 251 11.82 2.47 -1.89
N TRP A 252 11.21 1.48 -2.53
CA TRP A 252 11.79 0.19 -2.87
C TRP A 252 11.41 -0.13 -4.31
N VAL A 253 12.36 -0.66 -5.07
CA VAL A 253 12.10 -1.24 -6.39
C VAL A 253 12.18 -2.76 -6.27
N GLY A 254 11.06 -3.43 -6.46
CA GLY A 254 11.01 -4.88 -6.52
C GLY A 254 11.42 -5.39 -7.90
N ASP A 255 12.22 -6.46 -7.91
CA ASP A 255 12.54 -7.18 -9.14
C ASP A 255 11.38 -8.12 -9.50
N GLU A 256 10.75 -7.89 -10.65
CA GLU A 256 9.70 -8.77 -11.18
C GLU A 256 10.27 -9.90 -12.05
N GLY A 257 11.56 -9.82 -12.41
CA GLY A 257 12.26 -10.84 -13.21
C GLY A 257 12.59 -12.11 -12.41
N VAL A 258 12.69 -12.01 -11.08
CA VAL A 258 12.88 -13.17 -10.18
C VAL A 258 11.57 -13.89 -9.85
N LYS A 259 10.43 -13.35 -10.27
CA LYS A 259 9.10 -13.89 -9.98
C LYS A 259 8.55 -14.68 -11.16
N SER A 260 7.78 -15.72 -10.84
CA SER A 260 7.04 -16.48 -11.84
C SER A 260 5.78 -15.73 -12.27
N LYS A 261 5.52 -15.67 -13.57
CA LYS A 261 4.26 -15.11 -14.06
C LYS A 261 3.10 -16.00 -13.59
N ILE A 262 1.96 -15.42 -13.21
CA ILE A 262 0.78 -16.19 -12.78
C ILE A 262 0.10 -16.86 -13.98
N ALA A 263 0.08 -16.19 -15.14
CA ALA A 263 -0.54 -16.70 -16.35
C ALA A 263 0.39 -16.60 -17.56
N GLY A 264 0.39 -17.63 -18.41
CA GLY A 264 1.06 -17.58 -19.70
C GLY A 264 0.35 -16.64 -20.67
N ASP A 265 1.00 -16.31 -21.79
CA ASP A 265 0.40 -15.50 -22.86
C ASP A 265 -0.46 -16.32 -23.83
N LYS A 266 -0.94 -17.49 -23.39
CA LYS A 266 -1.75 -18.40 -24.19
C LYS A 266 -3.15 -17.82 -24.40
N LYS A 267 -3.55 -17.67 -25.66
CA LYS A 267 -4.90 -17.23 -26.01
C LYS A 267 -5.92 -18.35 -25.80
N SER A 268 -7.10 -17.99 -25.30
CA SER A 268 -8.22 -18.94 -25.09
C SER A 268 -8.83 -19.43 -26.41
N SER A 269 -8.68 -18.70 -27.52
CA SER A 269 -9.06 -19.17 -28.85
C SER A 269 -8.03 -18.77 -29.91
N ILE A 270 -7.51 -19.75 -30.64
CA ILE A 270 -6.63 -19.56 -31.80
C ILE A 270 -7.52 -19.54 -33.04
N GLN A 271 -7.55 -18.41 -33.76
CA GLN A 271 -8.39 -18.25 -34.95
C GLN A 271 -7.58 -18.21 -36.24
N THR A 272 -6.27 -17.92 -36.15
CA THR A 272 -5.39 -17.76 -37.32
C THR A 272 -4.11 -18.60 -37.19
N ASN A 273 -3.53 -18.96 -38.33
CA ASN A 273 -2.22 -19.64 -38.37
C ASN A 273 -1.11 -18.79 -37.73
N TYR A 274 -1.22 -17.46 -37.83
CA TYR A 274 -0.29 -16.55 -37.15
C TYR A 274 -0.38 -16.67 -35.62
N GLU A 275 -1.59 -16.75 -35.08
CA GLU A 275 -1.81 -17.00 -33.65
C GLU A 275 -1.34 -18.39 -33.22
N THR A 276 -1.40 -19.40 -34.09
CA THR A 276 -0.83 -20.73 -33.81
C THR A 276 0.68 -20.66 -33.66
N VAL A 277 1.36 -19.91 -34.54
CA VAL A 277 2.81 -19.72 -34.45
C VAL A 277 3.17 -18.92 -33.19
N LEU A 278 2.41 -17.87 -32.85
CA LEU A 278 2.62 -17.13 -31.61
C LEU A 278 2.43 -18.00 -30.37
N ASP A 279 1.37 -18.80 -30.30
CA ASP A 279 1.10 -19.68 -29.17
C ASP A 279 2.19 -20.74 -28.98
N ALA A 280 2.71 -21.29 -30.08
CA ALA A 280 3.83 -22.24 -30.03
C ALA A 280 5.15 -21.60 -29.57
N ASN A 281 5.32 -20.29 -29.78
CA ASN A 281 6.50 -19.53 -29.33
C ASN A 281 6.33 -18.92 -27.93
N ASN A 282 5.12 -18.95 -27.37
CA ASN A 282 4.88 -18.44 -26.03
C ASN A 282 5.48 -19.39 -24.98
N ALA A 283 5.99 -18.80 -23.90
CA ALA A 283 6.45 -19.57 -22.75
C ALA A 283 5.31 -20.45 -22.22
N ALA A 284 5.63 -21.70 -21.87
CA ALA A 284 4.68 -22.66 -21.34
C ALA A 284 3.94 -22.08 -20.12
N ASN A 285 2.66 -22.43 -19.98
CA ASN A 285 1.86 -21.98 -18.84
C ASN A 285 2.59 -22.31 -17.53
N PRO A 286 2.78 -21.31 -16.64
CA PRO A 286 3.28 -21.54 -15.30
C PRO A 286 2.30 -22.51 -14.64
N ARG A 287 2.77 -23.68 -14.24
CA ARG A 287 1.93 -24.74 -13.66
C ARG A 287 1.49 -24.32 -12.26
N LEU A 288 0.51 -23.42 -12.21
CA LEU A 288 0.08 -22.75 -10.98
C LEU A 288 -0.45 -23.77 -9.96
N ASN A 289 -1.06 -24.86 -10.44
CA ASN A 289 -1.47 -26.01 -9.64
C ASN A 289 -0.37 -26.73 -8.85
N ALA A 290 0.92 -26.46 -9.13
CA ALA A 290 2.03 -26.96 -8.33
C ALA A 290 2.30 -26.13 -7.07
N ILE A 291 1.68 -24.95 -6.95
CA ILE A 291 1.80 -24.05 -5.80
C ILE A 291 0.69 -24.39 -4.81
N GLU A 292 1.03 -24.45 -3.53
CA GLU A 292 0.07 -24.65 -2.45
C GLU A 292 -1.02 -23.57 -2.47
N GLY A 293 -2.28 -24.00 -2.40
CA GLY A 293 -3.46 -23.14 -2.49
C GLY A 293 -3.98 -22.90 -3.91
N PHE A 294 -3.25 -23.34 -4.94
CA PHE A 294 -3.64 -23.22 -6.35
C PHE A 294 -3.99 -24.57 -7.00
N GLU A 295 -4.18 -25.63 -6.23
CA GLU A 295 -4.34 -27.01 -6.73
C GLU A 295 -5.48 -27.15 -7.74
N ASN A 296 -6.53 -26.35 -7.58
CA ASN A 296 -7.71 -26.34 -8.44
C ASN A 296 -7.57 -25.44 -9.70
N THR A 297 -6.49 -24.64 -9.82
CA THR A 297 -6.19 -23.82 -11.02
C THR A 297 -5.51 -24.63 -12.12
N ILE A 298 -6.31 -25.39 -12.87
CA ILE A 298 -5.80 -26.22 -13.97
C ILE A 298 -5.66 -25.42 -15.27
N ASP A 299 -6.55 -24.46 -15.51
CA ASP A 299 -6.51 -23.59 -16.68
C ASP A 299 -7.08 -22.21 -16.34
N ILE A 300 -6.30 -21.16 -16.61
CA ILE A 300 -6.67 -19.76 -16.39
C ILE A 300 -6.64 -18.95 -17.69
N SER A 301 -6.62 -19.62 -18.85
CA SER A 301 -6.49 -18.99 -20.17
C SER A 301 -7.64 -18.03 -20.51
N GLU A 302 -8.84 -18.21 -19.93
CA GLU A 302 -9.97 -17.27 -20.10
C GLU A 302 -9.88 -16.04 -19.18
N GLN A 303 -9.04 -16.11 -18.16
CA GLN A 303 -8.85 -15.09 -17.15
C GLN A 303 -7.63 -14.21 -17.43
N VAL A 304 -6.71 -14.63 -18.31
CA VAL A 304 -5.48 -13.89 -18.67
C VAL A 304 -5.75 -12.42 -18.95
N ASP A 305 -6.75 -12.12 -19.78
CA ASP A 305 -7.10 -10.74 -20.16
C ASP A 305 -7.64 -9.89 -19.00
N LYS A 306 -8.02 -10.52 -17.88
CA LYS A 306 -8.55 -9.87 -16.66
C LYS A 306 -7.45 -9.62 -15.61
N LEU A 307 -6.24 -10.14 -15.80
CA LEU A 307 -5.12 -10.03 -14.84
C LEU A 307 -4.36 -8.70 -15.01
N LEU A 308 -5.05 -7.59 -14.75
CA LEU A 308 -4.50 -6.23 -14.82
C LEU A 308 -3.85 -5.75 -13.52
N SER A 309 -4.01 -6.42 -12.39
CA SER A 309 -3.44 -6.02 -11.09
C SER A 309 -3.53 -7.20 -10.13
N PHE A 310 -2.77 -7.18 -9.03
CA PHE A 310 -2.94 -8.19 -7.98
C PHE A 310 -4.38 -8.23 -7.44
N ALA A 311 -5.03 -7.07 -7.30
CA ALA A 311 -6.43 -7.00 -6.90
C ALA A 311 -7.39 -7.63 -7.92
N SER A 312 -7.14 -7.41 -9.23
CA SER A 312 -7.98 -8.05 -10.26
C SER A 312 -7.65 -9.52 -10.42
N ALA A 313 -6.43 -9.95 -10.12
CA ALA A 313 -6.04 -11.36 -10.06
C ALA A 313 -6.75 -12.07 -8.90
N GLU A 314 -6.85 -11.44 -7.73
CA GLU A 314 -7.60 -11.97 -6.57
C GLU A 314 -9.08 -12.18 -6.92
N VAL A 315 -9.68 -11.25 -7.66
CA VAL A 315 -11.07 -11.39 -8.14
C VAL A 315 -11.19 -12.41 -9.28
N ALA A 316 -10.25 -12.44 -10.23
CA ALA A 316 -10.34 -13.34 -11.38
C ALA A 316 -10.09 -14.81 -11.01
N LEU A 317 -9.33 -15.05 -9.94
CA LEU A 317 -8.95 -16.37 -9.45
C LEU A 317 -9.78 -16.81 -8.24
N SER A 318 -10.75 -16.01 -7.78
CA SER A 318 -11.56 -16.33 -6.60
C SER A 318 -12.34 -17.64 -6.70
N ASP A 319 -12.72 -18.04 -7.92
CA ASP A 319 -13.47 -19.29 -8.15
C ASP A 319 -12.55 -20.51 -8.18
N ALA A 320 -11.27 -20.31 -8.44
CA ALA A 320 -10.28 -21.37 -8.62
C ALA A 320 -9.35 -21.55 -7.41
N VAL A 321 -9.41 -20.62 -6.45
CA VAL A 321 -8.60 -20.60 -5.24
C VAL A 321 -9.55 -20.58 -4.04
N GLU A 322 -9.43 -21.57 -3.14
CA GLU A 322 -10.31 -21.66 -1.96
C GLU A 322 -10.02 -20.55 -0.94
N ASN A 323 -8.81 -19.99 -0.94
CA ASN A 323 -8.37 -18.91 -0.07
C ASN A 323 -7.76 -17.75 -0.86
N THR A 324 -8.42 -16.60 -0.89
CA THR A 324 -7.96 -15.39 -1.60
C THR A 324 -6.59 -14.88 -1.12
N ASP A 325 -6.16 -15.23 0.09
CA ASP A 325 -4.85 -14.84 0.62
C ASP A 325 -3.68 -15.62 0.02
N VAL A 326 -3.92 -16.70 -0.74
CA VAL A 326 -2.86 -17.47 -1.40
C VAL A 326 -2.02 -16.60 -2.34
N LEU A 327 -2.65 -15.65 -3.05
CA LEU A 327 -1.93 -14.68 -3.90
C LEU A 327 -1.06 -13.72 -3.08
N LYS A 328 -1.55 -13.30 -1.92
CA LYS A 328 -0.83 -12.39 -1.03
C LYS A 328 0.39 -13.09 -0.42
N ASN A 329 0.18 -14.32 0.05
CA ASN A 329 1.24 -15.18 0.60
C ASN A 329 2.37 -15.45 -0.41
N ASN A 330 2.05 -15.44 -1.71
CA ASN A 330 3.01 -15.67 -2.79
C ASN A 330 3.46 -14.38 -3.52
N PHE A 331 3.29 -13.20 -2.92
CA PHE A 331 3.61 -11.90 -3.55
C PHE A 331 5.06 -11.77 -4.06
N HIS A 332 6.02 -12.36 -3.34
CA HIS A 332 7.44 -12.34 -3.73
C HIS A 332 7.81 -13.40 -4.77
N SER A 333 6.94 -14.39 -4.98
CA SER A 333 7.18 -15.51 -5.89
C SER A 333 6.40 -15.37 -7.20
N LEU A 334 5.28 -14.64 -7.19
CA LEU A 334 4.35 -14.49 -8.30
C LEU A 334 4.32 -13.06 -8.84
N SER A 335 4.15 -12.93 -10.16
CA SER A 335 4.02 -11.67 -10.87
C SER A 335 2.92 -11.74 -11.92
N ILE A 336 2.31 -10.59 -12.20
CA ILE A 336 1.38 -10.41 -13.32
C ILE A 336 2.03 -9.72 -14.54
N TYR A 337 3.21 -9.12 -14.38
CA TYR A 337 3.80 -8.20 -15.38
C TYR A 337 5.15 -8.63 -15.95
N ASN A 338 5.61 -9.85 -15.68
CA ASN A 338 6.92 -10.29 -16.16
C ASN A 338 7.01 -10.29 -17.70
N LYS A 339 8.00 -9.55 -18.24
CA LYS A 339 8.39 -9.54 -19.65
C LYS A 339 9.91 -9.70 -19.71
N GLY A 340 10.37 -10.67 -20.49
CA GLY A 340 11.80 -10.90 -20.74
C GLY A 340 12.20 -10.49 -22.16
N LEU A 341 13.45 -10.04 -22.30
CA LEU A 341 14.12 -9.88 -23.60
C LEU A 341 15.35 -10.78 -23.61
N LEU A 342 15.63 -11.41 -24.76
CA LEU A 342 16.83 -12.23 -24.93
C LEU A 342 18.03 -11.31 -25.14
N ILE A 343 18.69 -10.91 -24.05
CA ILE A 343 19.85 -10.01 -24.08
C ILE A 343 21.16 -10.74 -23.74
N ASP A 344 22.26 -10.28 -24.34
CA ASP A 344 23.62 -10.65 -23.95
C ASP A 344 24.12 -9.66 -22.90
N VAL A 345 24.09 -10.06 -21.63
CA VAL A 345 24.50 -9.18 -20.52
C VAL A 345 26.02 -9.02 -20.44
N LYS A 346 26.79 -9.93 -21.06
CA LYS A 346 28.26 -9.87 -21.11
C LYS A 346 28.71 -8.79 -22.09
N ASN A 347 28.27 -8.88 -23.35
CA ASN A 347 28.70 -7.96 -24.39
C ASN A 347 27.74 -6.78 -24.61
N GLY A 348 26.52 -6.84 -24.08
CA GLY A 348 25.42 -5.93 -24.39
C GLY A 348 24.70 -6.32 -25.68
N GLY A 349 23.47 -5.85 -25.85
CA GLY A 349 22.64 -6.13 -27.02
C GLY A 349 21.79 -7.40 -26.92
N ILE A 350 21.16 -7.79 -28.04
CA ILE A 350 20.24 -8.94 -28.12
C ILE A 350 21.03 -10.21 -28.45
N LYS A 351 20.65 -11.35 -27.85
CA LYS A 351 21.22 -12.67 -28.22
C LYS A 351 20.96 -12.96 -29.69
N LYS A 352 21.96 -13.51 -30.38
CA LYS A 352 21.83 -13.90 -31.78
C LYS A 352 21.06 -15.22 -31.88
N ASP A 353 20.14 -15.29 -32.84
CA ASP A 353 19.47 -16.53 -33.20
C ASP A 353 20.40 -17.38 -34.07
N LEU A 354 20.65 -18.62 -33.64
CA LEU A 354 21.50 -19.58 -34.33
C LEU A 354 20.70 -20.60 -35.15
N SER A 355 19.37 -20.52 -35.17
CA SER A 355 18.52 -21.52 -35.86
C SER A 355 18.83 -21.61 -37.36
N LEU A 356 19.08 -20.46 -38.00
CA LEU A 356 19.49 -20.40 -39.41
C LEU A 356 20.88 -21.00 -39.63
N LEU A 357 21.80 -20.81 -38.68
CA LEU A 357 23.16 -21.33 -38.74
C LEU A 357 23.19 -22.87 -38.79
N PHE A 358 22.24 -23.51 -38.10
CA PHE A 358 22.13 -24.98 -38.04
C PHE A 358 21.15 -25.58 -39.07
N THR A 359 20.61 -24.77 -39.98
CA THR A 359 19.76 -25.28 -41.07
C THR A 359 20.59 -25.78 -42.25
N ASP A 360 21.80 -25.24 -42.42
CA ASP A 360 22.72 -25.62 -43.50
C ASP A 360 23.68 -26.72 -43.04
N ASP A 361 24.05 -27.63 -43.96
CA ASP A 361 24.97 -28.74 -43.69
C ASP A 361 26.43 -28.28 -43.43
N VAL A 362 26.75 -27.02 -43.74
CA VAL A 362 28.08 -26.43 -43.61
C VAL A 362 27.95 -25.06 -42.95
N LEU A 363 28.77 -24.81 -41.93
CA LEU A 363 28.83 -23.51 -41.28
C LEU A 363 29.37 -22.45 -42.25
N PRO A 364 28.84 -21.21 -42.26
CA PRO A 364 29.43 -20.10 -42.97
C PRO A 364 30.89 -19.90 -42.56
N MET A 365 31.74 -19.49 -43.51
CA MET A 365 33.19 -19.31 -43.31
C MET A 365 33.54 -18.40 -42.11
N GLU A 366 32.64 -17.49 -41.74
CA GLU A 366 32.75 -16.59 -40.58
C GLU A 366 32.73 -17.32 -39.23
N TYR A 367 32.23 -18.57 -39.19
CA TYR A 367 32.09 -19.39 -37.99
C TYR A 367 32.90 -20.69 -38.04
N ASP A 368 33.69 -20.91 -39.10
CA ASP A 368 34.42 -22.17 -39.33
C ASP A 368 35.57 -22.37 -38.31
N ASP A 369 36.16 -21.28 -37.84
CA ASP A 369 37.29 -21.27 -36.88
C ASP A 369 36.92 -20.71 -35.48
N GLU A 370 35.66 -20.30 -35.24
CA GLU A 370 35.23 -19.79 -33.94
C GLU A 370 34.53 -20.89 -33.12
N PRO A 371 35.08 -21.29 -31.95
CA PRO A 371 34.39 -22.22 -31.07
C PRO A 371 33.10 -21.57 -30.53
N ILE A 372 31.95 -22.19 -30.83
CA ILE A 372 30.61 -21.76 -30.35
C ILE A 372 30.56 -21.69 -28.81
N PHE A 373 31.34 -22.54 -28.14
CA PHE A 373 31.57 -22.50 -26.70
C PHE A 373 33.08 -22.53 -26.43
N THR A 374 33.63 -21.44 -25.89
CA THR A 374 34.99 -21.46 -25.35
C THR A 374 34.94 -22.10 -23.96
N TYR A 375 35.24 -23.38 -23.87
CA TYR A 375 35.48 -24.05 -22.60
C TYR A 375 36.93 -23.77 -22.16
N GLN A 376 37.10 -22.97 -21.11
CA GLN A 376 38.38 -22.91 -20.41
C GLN A 376 38.35 -23.95 -19.28
N GLY A 377 39.20 -24.96 -19.41
CA GLY A 377 39.52 -25.88 -18.33
C GLY A 377 40.58 -25.30 -17.40
#